data_AF-A0A8I2BXA9-F1
#
_entry.id   AF-A0A8I2BXA9-F1
#
_cell.length_a   1.000
_cell.length_b   1.000
_cell.length_c   1.000
_cell.angle_alpha   90.00
_cell.angle_beta   90.00
_cell.angle_gamma   90.00
#
_symmetry.space_group_name_H-M   'P 1'
#
loop_
_entity.id
_entity.type
_entity.pdbx_description
1 polymer ?
#
loop_
_entity_poly.entity_id
_entity_poly.type
_entity_poly.pdbx_seq_one_letter_code
_entity_poly.pdbx_strand_id
1 'polypeptide(L)'
;MVVDVRQDQVRIHLDCDEKQDVDKAHWFNYSTVYSAGGHTGWYVMPEKGDPVSLYFPGSREEDGIAGRAVRRAGRGDGHNKFSNPQMKIWRTPHFIKLDDKEGIHIVSSKQVSISAGGNLSLSAGKTMSLSAGSELRMDCNGSHIQLSGSVDMKGSEVKSN
;
A
#
# COMPACT_ATOMS: atom_id res chain seq x y z
N MET A 1 -18.84 13.30 4.52
CA MET A 1 -17.53 12.63 4.72
C MET A 1 -17.71 11.24 5.33
N VAL A 2 -16.74 10.34 5.16
CA VAL A 2 -16.76 9.01 5.80
C VAL A 2 -16.69 9.17 7.32
N VAL A 3 -17.65 8.60 8.05
CA VAL A 3 -17.69 8.60 9.51
C VAL A 3 -17.35 7.23 10.11
N ASP A 4 -17.58 6.15 9.35
CA ASP A 4 -17.19 4.81 9.75
C ASP A 4 -16.92 3.89 8.56
N VAL A 5 -16.10 2.86 8.79
CA VAL A 5 -15.64 1.92 7.77
C VAL A 5 -15.69 0.51 8.34
N ARG A 6 -16.35 -0.41 7.64
CA ARG A 6 -16.43 -1.82 8.02
C ARG A 6 -16.41 -2.69 6.77
N GLN A 7 -15.40 -3.55 6.66
CA GLN A 7 -15.20 -4.41 5.49
C GLN A 7 -15.22 -3.60 4.19
N ASP A 8 -16.17 -3.85 3.29
CA ASP A 8 -16.37 -3.17 2.01
C ASP A 8 -17.47 -2.09 2.06
N GLN A 9 -17.89 -1.70 3.27
CA GLN A 9 -18.94 -0.71 3.49
C GLN A 9 -18.42 0.52 4.23
N VAL A 10 -19.11 1.64 3.99
CA VAL A 10 -18.85 2.91 4.66
C VAL A 10 -20.15 3.53 5.17
N ARG A 11 -20.05 4.26 6.27
CA ARG A 11 -21.05 5.23 6.71
C ARG A 11 -20.58 6.62 6.33
N ILE A 12 -21.48 7.44 5.82
CA ILE A 12 -21.17 8.77 5.30
C ILE A 12 -22.10 9.78 5.97
N HIS A 13 -21.55 10.88 6.44
CA HIS A 13 -22.31 12.10 6.75
C HIS A 13 -22.48 12.89 5.45
N LEU A 14 -23.72 13.07 5.00
CA LEU A 14 -24.02 13.82 3.79
C LEU A 14 -23.99 15.33 4.07
N ASP A 15 -23.53 16.11 3.08
CA ASP A 15 -23.38 17.56 3.23
C ASP A 15 -24.75 18.28 3.41
N CYS A 16 -25.86 17.62 3.08
CA CYS A 16 -27.22 18.14 3.30
C CYS A 16 -27.72 17.98 4.75
N ASP A 17 -27.08 17.12 5.54
CA ASP A 17 -27.48 16.86 6.91
C ASP A 17 -26.69 17.76 7.88
N GLU A 18 -27.38 18.46 8.77
CA GLU A 18 -26.70 19.30 9.77
C GLU A 18 -25.90 18.44 10.78
N LYS A 19 -26.46 17.28 11.15
CA LYS A 19 -25.86 16.32 12.08
C LYS A 19 -26.14 14.91 11.60
N GLN A 20 -25.14 14.04 11.75
CA GLN A 20 -25.27 12.62 11.49
C GLN A 20 -24.94 11.83 12.75
N ASP A 21 -25.93 11.14 13.32
CA ASP A 21 -25.69 10.11 14.32
C ASP A 21 -25.02 8.91 13.63
N VAL A 22 -23.79 8.60 14.02
CA VAL A 22 -22.96 7.57 13.38
C VAL A 22 -23.61 6.20 13.51
N ASP A 23 -24.25 5.91 14.64
CA ASP A 23 -24.82 4.58 14.91
C ASP A 23 -26.09 4.31 14.10
N LYS A 24 -26.77 5.37 13.68
CA LYS A 24 -27.99 5.32 12.85
C LYS A 24 -27.72 5.51 11.36
N ALA A 25 -26.50 5.88 10.96
CA ALA A 25 -26.15 6.06 9.56
C ALA A 25 -26.25 4.74 8.77
N HIS A 26 -26.77 4.82 7.55
CA HIS A 26 -26.87 3.67 6.65
C HIS A 26 -25.49 3.20 6.17
N TRP A 27 -25.34 1.89 5.99
CA TRP A 27 -24.13 1.30 5.42
C TRP A 27 -24.26 1.25 3.91
N PHE A 28 -23.42 2.02 3.22
CA PHE A 28 -23.32 2.00 1.77
C PHE A 28 -22.17 1.10 1.34
N ASN A 29 -22.39 0.28 0.32
CA ASN A 29 -21.32 -0.48 -0.30
C ASN A 29 -20.34 0.48 -0.98
N TYR A 30 -19.04 0.25 -0.81
CA TYR A 30 -18.00 1.03 -1.46
C TYR A 30 -17.57 0.36 -2.77
N SER A 31 -17.74 1.08 -3.87
CA SER A 31 -17.28 0.66 -5.19
C SER A 31 -15.76 0.73 -5.25
N THR A 32 -15.15 -0.45 -5.31
CA THR A 32 -13.74 -0.61 -5.68
C THR A 32 -13.60 -0.90 -7.18
N VAL A 33 -12.44 -0.55 -7.74
CA VAL A 33 -12.14 -0.62 -9.18
C VAL A 33 -12.15 -2.05 -9.75
N TYR A 34 -11.95 -3.07 -8.91
CA TYR A 34 -12.03 -4.47 -9.31
C TYR A 34 -12.15 -5.36 -8.07
N SER A 35 -13.15 -6.22 -8.06
CA SER A 35 -13.31 -7.32 -7.09
C SER A 35 -13.89 -8.51 -7.84
N ALA A 36 -13.30 -9.70 -7.68
CA ALA A 36 -13.90 -10.95 -8.13
C ALA A 36 -14.21 -11.85 -6.92
N GLY A 37 -15.23 -12.71 -7.07
CA GLY A 37 -15.80 -13.52 -5.99
C GLY A 37 -14.89 -14.65 -5.49
N GLY A 38 -13.75 -14.31 -4.90
CA GLY A 38 -12.79 -15.27 -4.33
C GLY A 38 -11.61 -14.58 -3.68
N HIS A 39 -10.47 -14.55 -4.38
CA HIS A 39 -9.17 -14.14 -3.82
C HIS A 39 -8.52 -12.96 -4.54
N THR A 40 -9.22 -12.32 -5.48
CA THR A 40 -8.65 -11.27 -6.33
C THR A 40 -9.49 -10.00 -6.25
N GLY A 41 -8.82 -8.88 -6.06
CA GLY A 41 -9.46 -7.59 -5.97
C GLY A 41 -8.51 -6.50 -5.53
N TRP A 42 -8.90 -5.26 -5.80
CA TRP A 42 -8.29 -4.07 -5.21
C TRP A 42 -9.06 -3.77 -3.93
N TYR A 43 -8.44 -3.99 -2.78
CA TYR A 43 -9.04 -3.62 -1.50
C TYR A 43 -8.36 -2.36 -0.96
N VAL A 44 -8.96 -1.21 -1.26
CA VAL A 44 -8.46 0.11 -0.86
C VAL A 44 -9.63 0.94 -0.33
N MET A 45 -9.94 0.73 0.94
CA MET A 45 -11.02 1.45 1.61
C MET A 45 -10.59 2.89 1.94
N PRO A 46 -11.50 3.87 1.87
CA PRO A 46 -11.24 5.21 2.38
C PRO A 46 -11.07 5.18 3.91
N GLU A 47 -10.42 6.21 4.46
CA GLU A 47 -10.26 6.39 5.90
C GLU A 47 -11.37 7.28 6.48
N LYS A 48 -11.54 7.26 7.81
CA LYS A 48 -12.44 8.19 8.50
C LYS A 48 -12.04 9.63 8.20
N GLY A 49 -13.02 10.47 7.85
CA GLY A 49 -12.81 11.86 7.42
C GLY A 49 -12.59 12.03 5.92
N ASP A 50 -12.39 10.95 5.15
CA ASP A 50 -12.24 11.08 3.71
C ASP A 50 -13.56 11.53 3.05
N PRO A 51 -13.51 12.48 2.13
CA PRO A 51 -14.64 12.81 1.28
C PRO A 51 -14.79 11.77 0.17
N VAL A 52 -16.00 11.23 0.04
CA VAL A 52 -16.40 10.27 -0.98
C VAL A 52 -17.62 10.80 -1.72
N SER A 53 -17.86 10.29 -2.92
CA SER A 53 -19.10 10.52 -3.66
C SER A 53 -20.08 9.39 -3.40
N LEU A 54 -21.36 9.70 -3.25
CA LEU A 54 -22.44 8.73 -3.15
C LEU A 54 -23.30 8.80 -4.42
N TYR A 55 -23.52 7.66 -5.06
CA TYR A 55 -24.35 7.54 -6.26
C TYR A 55 -25.57 6.68 -5.96
N PHE A 56 -26.75 7.18 -6.29
CA PHE A 56 -28.00 6.43 -6.16
C PHE A 56 -28.42 5.91 -7.54
N PRO A 57 -28.41 4.59 -7.77
CA PRO A 57 -28.75 4.01 -9.08
C PRO A 57 -30.26 4.08 -9.38
N GLY A 58 -31.09 4.34 -8.38
CA GLY A 58 -32.54 4.45 -8.51
C GLY A 58 -33.14 5.32 -7.41
N SER A 59 -34.46 5.21 -7.21
CA SER A 59 -35.21 6.00 -6.22
C SER A 59 -35.10 5.48 -4.78
N ARG A 60 -34.51 4.30 -4.58
CA ARG A 60 -34.28 3.71 -3.26
C ARG A 60 -32.92 4.18 -2.75
N GLU A 61 -32.93 5.06 -1.75
CA GLU A 61 -31.71 5.60 -1.17
C GLU A 61 -30.84 4.51 -0.54
N GLU A 62 -31.45 3.45 0.00
CA GLU A 62 -30.70 2.34 0.60
C GLU A 62 -29.81 1.57 -0.39
N ASP A 63 -30.09 1.67 -1.70
CA ASP A 63 -29.31 1.05 -2.78
C ASP A 63 -28.12 1.94 -3.21
N GLY A 64 -27.85 3.03 -2.48
CA GLY A 64 -26.74 3.94 -2.73
C GLY A 64 -25.37 3.24 -2.73
N ILE A 65 -24.49 3.69 -3.61
CA ILE A 65 -23.14 3.15 -3.78
C ILE A 65 -22.13 4.28 -3.53
N ALA A 66 -21.33 4.10 -2.49
CA ALA A 66 -20.23 5.00 -2.18
C ALA A 66 -19.05 4.72 -3.11
N GLY A 67 -18.27 5.75 -3.43
CA GLY A 67 -17.08 5.57 -4.25
C GLY A 67 -16.31 6.86 -4.43
N ARG A 68 -15.30 6.82 -5.31
CA ARG A 68 -14.55 8.01 -5.76
C ARG A 68 -14.08 8.87 -4.57
N ALA A 69 -13.24 8.31 -3.70
CA ALA A 69 -12.57 9.11 -2.68
C ALA A 69 -11.73 10.21 -3.37
N VAL A 70 -12.13 11.47 -3.20
CA VAL A 70 -11.50 12.61 -3.88
C VAL A 70 -10.66 13.38 -2.87
N ARG A 71 -9.34 13.36 -3.03
CA ARG A 71 -8.46 14.17 -2.17
C ARG A 71 -8.82 15.66 -2.29
N ARG A 72 -9.22 16.28 -1.18
CA ARG A 72 -9.51 17.73 -1.09
C ARG A 72 -8.34 18.55 -0.51
N ALA A 73 -7.20 17.93 -0.20
CA ALA A 73 -6.03 18.62 0.32
C ALA A 73 -5.51 19.70 -0.66
N GLY A 74 -5.12 20.86 -0.14
CA GLY A 74 -4.56 21.96 -0.93
C GLY A 74 -3.26 21.56 -1.62
N ARG A 75 -3.04 22.07 -2.85
CA ARG A 75 -1.88 21.73 -3.70
C ARG A 75 -0.51 22.09 -3.08
N GLY A 76 -0.48 22.84 -1.97
CA GLY A 76 0.73 23.33 -1.28
C GLY A 76 1.08 22.69 0.06
N ASP A 77 0.36 21.64 0.50
CA ASP A 77 0.76 20.89 1.69
C ASP A 77 2.10 20.16 1.42
N GLY A 78 3.12 20.33 2.27
CA GLY A 78 4.43 19.70 2.12
C GLY A 78 4.39 18.15 2.16
N HIS A 79 3.29 17.58 2.65
CA HIS A 79 3.01 16.15 2.57
C HIS A 79 2.40 15.71 1.23
N ASN A 80 2.16 16.64 0.29
CA ASN A 80 1.61 16.34 -1.02
C ASN A 80 2.69 15.78 -1.96
N LYS A 81 2.68 14.46 -2.12
CA LYS A 81 3.54 13.75 -3.08
C LYS A 81 2.92 13.61 -4.48
N PHE A 82 1.78 14.25 -4.75
CA PHE A 82 1.07 14.21 -6.04
C PHE A 82 1.36 15.43 -6.93
N SER A 83 2.41 16.20 -6.64
CA SER A 83 2.84 17.34 -7.47
C SER A 83 3.59 16.92 -8.73
N ASN A 84 4.24 15.75 -8.73
CA ASN A 84 4.96 15.21 -9.89
C ASN A 84 4.10 14.15 -10.61
N PRO A 85 3.56 14.43 -11.82
CA PRO A 85 2.75 13.47 -12.56
C PRO A 85 3.52 12.23 -13.06
N GLN A 86 4.86 12.32 -13.16
CA GLN A 86 5.72 11.19 -13.51
C GLN A 86 5.87 10.18 -12.37
N MET A 87 5.58 10.59 -11.13
CA MET A 87 5.60 9.69 -9.98
C MET A 87 4.28 8.92 -9.90
N LYS A 88 4.36 7.59 -9.81
CA LYS A 88 3.23 6.73 -9.41
C LYS A 88 3.48 6.21 -8.00
N ILE A 89 2.50 6.34 -7.12
CA ILE A 89 2.67 5.99 -5.71
C ILE A 89 1.40 5.39 -5.11
N TRP A 90 1.57 4.28 -4.40
CA TRP A 90 0.57 3.70 -3.49
C TRP A 90 1.11 3.82 -2.08
N ARG A 91 0.40 4.54 -1.20
CA ARG A 91 0.95 4.96 0.09
C ARG A 91 -0.02 4.98 1.25
N THR A 92 0.55 4.66 2.40
CA THR A 92 0.18 5.03 3.77
C THR A 92 1.48 5.60 4.40
N PRO A 93 1.75 5.49 5.72
CA PRO A 93 3.12 5.61 6.23
C PRO A 93 4.13 4.63 5.61
N HIS A 94 3.67 3.58 4.91
CA HIS A 94 4.47 2.67 4.07
C HIS A 94 4.10 2.88 2.60
N PHE A 95 4.99 2.60 1.64
CA PHE A 95 4.66 2.86 0.24
C PHE A 95 5.44 2.04 -0.78
N ILE A 96 4.83 1.93 -1.96
CA ILE A 96 5.50 1.55 -3.21
C ILE A 96 5.44 2.76 -4.14
N LYS A 97 6.59 3.16 -4.67
CA LYS A 97 6.73 4.33 -5.56
C LYS A 97 7.52 3.95 -6.81
N LEU A 98 7.05 4.37 -7.97
CA LEU A 98 7.74 4.33 -9.25
C LEU A 98 7.99 5.77 -9.71
N ASP A 99 9.22 6.09 -10.05
CA ASP A 99 9.64 7.42 -10.47
C ASP A 99 10.67 7.32 -11.62
N ASP A 100 10.48 8.12 -12.67
CA ASP A 100 11.34 8.08 -13.87
C ASP A 100 12.80 8.47 -13.60
N LYS A 101 13.08 9.23 -12.53
CA LYS A 101 14.42 9.70 -12.17
C LYS A 101 15.06 8.84 -11.09
N GLU A 102 14.27 8.48 -10.08
CA GLU A 102 14.75 7.80 -8.86
C GLU A 102 14.50 6.28 -8.88
N GLY A 103 13.79 5.75 -9.87
CA GLY A 103 13.49 4.33 -10.02
C GLY A 103 12.36 3.84 -9.10
N ILE A 104 12.46 2.58 -8.64
CA ILE A 104 11.43 1.88 -7.87
C ILE A 104 11.83 1.81 -6.40
N HIS A 105 10.91 2.18 -5.50
CA HIS A 105 11.11 2.17 -4.06
C HIS A 105 9.99 1.38 -3.38
N ILE A 106 10.35 0.45 -2.49
CA ILE A 106 9.43 -0.28 -1.61
C ILE A 106 9.89 -0.02 -0.17
N VAL A 107 9.07 0.69 0.62
CA VAL A 107 9.47 1.19 1.94
C VAL A 107 8.42 0.85 2.99
N SER A 108 8.88 0.29 4.11
CA SER A 108 8.08 0.01 5.30
C SER A 108 8.90 0.33 6.55
N SER A 109 8.24 0.83 7.60
CA SER A 109 8.86 0.93 8.94
C SER A 109 8.65 -0.35 9.77
N LYS A 110 8.08 -1.38 9.13
CA LYS A 110 7.89 -2.74 9.65
C LYS A 110 8.57 -3.73 8.70
N GLN A 111 8.38 -5.01 8.93
CA GLN A 111 8.94 -6.06 8.07
C GLN A 111 8.45 -5.95 6.61
N VAL A 112 9.34 -6.26 5.67
CA VAL A 112 9.01 -6.56 4.27
C VAL A 112 9.33 -8.03 4.03
N SER A 113 8.35 -8.81 3.60
CA SER A 113 8.50 -10.25 3.29
C SER A 113 8.27 -10.51 1.81
N ILE A 114 9.18 -11.25 1.17
CA ILE A 114 9.07 -11.68 -0.23
C ILE A 114 9.21 -13.20 -0.26
N SER A 115 8.21 -13.89 -0.80
CA SER A 115 8.16 -15.35 -0.86
C SER A 115 7.71 -15.82 -2.24
N ALA A 116 8.32 -16.88 -2.76
CA ALA A 116 7.92 -17.54 -3.98
C ALA A 116 7.78 -19.04 -3.73
N GLY A 117 6.76 -19.68 -4.33
CA GLY A 117 6.65 -21.15 -4.34
C GLY A 117 7.63 -21.83 -5.30
N GLY A 118 8.24 -21.05 -6.21
CA GLY A 118 9.32 -21.47 -7.10
C GLY A 118 10.58 -20.66 -6.83
N ASN A 119 11.28 -20.24 -7.90
CA ASN A 119 12.53 -19.50 -7.79
C ASN A 119 12.30 -18.01 -7.50
N LEU A 120 13.19 -17.42 -6.69
CA LEU A 120 13.35 -15.97 -6.55
C LEU A 120 14.72 -15.57 -7.13
N SER A 121 14.73 -14.73 -8.16
CA SER A 121 15.95 -14.29 -8.85
C SER A 121 16.15 -12.78 -8.71
N LEU A 122 17.37 -12.34 -8.39
CA LEU A 122 17.75 -10.93 -8.28
C LEU A 122 19.03 -10.69 -9.11
N SER A 123 19.03 -9.66 -9.95
CA SER A 123 20.18 -9.29 -10.77
C SER A 123 20.31 -7.77 -10.89
N ALA A 124 21.55 -7.29 -10.98
CA ALA A 124 21.85 -5.88 -11.17
C ALA A 124 22.97 -5.74 -12.19
N GLY A 125 22.83 -4.82 -13.16
CA GLY A 125 23.84 -4.59 -14.19
C GLY A 125 25.13 -3.90 -13.69
N LYS A 126 25.12 -3.42 -12.44
CA LYS A 126 26.27 -2.80 -11.78
C LYS A 126 26.46 -3.41 -10.39
N THR A 127 25.75 -2.89 -9.39
CA THR A 127 25.94 -3.26 -7.99
C THR A 127 24.64 -3.76 -7.39
N MET A 128 24.72 -4.87 -6.66
CA MET A 128 23.69 -5.29 -5.70
C MET A 128 24.22 -4.98 -4.29
N SER A 129 23.46 -4.21 -3.51
CA SER A 129 23.85 -3.79 -2.15
C SER A 129 22.84 -4.32 -1.14
N LEU A 130 23.32 -4.93 -0.06
CA LEU A 130 22.51 -5.44 1.05
C LEU A 130 23.13 -4.94 2.35
N SER A 131 22.31 -4.34 3.22
CA SER A 131 22.74 -3.83 4.51
C SER A 131 21.70 -4.13 5.57
N ALA A 132 22.18 -4.47 6.76
CA ALA A 132 21.37 -4.69 7.95
C ALA A 132 22.08 -4.08 9.16
N GLY A 133 21.29 -3.57 10.12
CA GLY A 133 21.84 -2.99 11.35
C GLY A 133 22.37 -4.01 12.35
N SER A 134 21.94 -5.28 12.23
CA SER A 134 22.31 -6.36 13.16
C SER A 134 22.86 -7.61 12.48
N GLU A 135 22.15 -8.15 11.48
CA GLU A 135 22.50 -9.44 10.87
C GLU A 135 22.00 -9.53 9.42
N LEU A 136 22.83 -10.09 8.55
CA LEU A 136 22.42 -10.67 7.27
C LEU A 136 22.46 -12.19 7.36
N ARG A 137 21.35 -12.85 7.05
CA ARG A 137 21.19 -14.31 7.14
C ARG A 137 20.63 -14.89 5.84
N MET A 138 21.20 -16.01 5.40
CA MET A 138 20.75 -16.79 4.25
C MET A 138 20.70 -18.26 4.66
N ASP A 139 19.52 -18.89 4.62
CA ASP A 139 19.32 -20.28 5.02
C ASP A 139 18.84 -21.14 3.86
N CYS A 140 19.22 -22.41 3.86
CA CYS A 140 18.62 -23.45 3.03
C CYS A 140 18.50 -24.76 3.82
N ASN A 141 18.14 -25.86 3.16
CA ASN A 141 17.90 -27.16 3.81
C ASN A 141 19.17 -27.76 4.43
N GLY A 142 19.56 -27.27 5.62
CA GLY A 142 20.71 -27.73 6.40
C GLY A 142 21.95 -26.82 6.36
N SER A 143 21.99 -25.81 5.49
CA SER A 143 23.13 -24.87 5.39
C SER A 143 22.69 -23.43 5.64
N HIS A 144 23.60 -22.59 6.14
CA HIS A 144 23.34 -21.17 6.37
C HIS A 144 24.60 -20.31 6.17
N ILE A 145 24.41 -19.05 5.81
CA ILE A 145 25.41 -17.98 5.86
C ILE A 145 24.86 -16.90 6.81
N GLN A 146 25.66 -16.49 7.80
CA GLN A 146 25.28 -15.49 8.80
C GLN A 146 26.41 -14.46 8.95
N LEU A 147 26.07 -13.18 8.82
CA LEU A 147 27.01 -12.05 8.93
C LEU A 147 26.50 -11.10 10.02
N SER A 148 27.16 -11.11 11.19
CA SER A 148 26.76 -10.33 12.39
C SER A 148 27.94 -9.63 13.08
N GLY A 149 29.08 -9.49 12.39
CA GLY A 149 30.35 -8.95 12.88
C GLY A 149 31.29 -8.63 11.70
N SER A 150 32.63 -8.65 11.89
CA SER A 150 33.58 -8.29 10.83
C SER A 150 33.65 -9.34 9.71
N VAL A 151 33.34 -8.96 8.45
CA VAL A 151 33.59 -9.77 7.25
C VAL A 151 34.04 -8.89 6.08
N ASP A 152 35.14 -9.26 5.40
CA ASP A 152 35.63 -8.68 4.12
C ASP A 152 36.17 -9.80 3.21
N MET A 153 35.69 -9.91 1.96
CA MET A 153 36.20 -10.91 1.01
C MET A 153 36.16 -10.40 -0.44
N LYS A 154 37.28 -10.55 -1.16
CA LYS A 154 37.45 -10.15 -2.57
C LYS A 154 38.31 -11.17 -3.31
N GLY A 155 38.02 -11.41 -4.60
CA GLY A 155 38.90 -12.23 -5.43
C GLY A 155 38.45 -12.37 -6.89
N SER A 156 39.37 -12.86 -7.73
CA SER A 156 39.07 -13.65 -8.94
C SER A 156 39.08 -15.16 -8.66
N GLU A 157 39.38 -15.59 -7.42
CA GLU A 157 38.87 -16.85 -6.88
C GLU A 157 38.85 -16.82 -5.34
N VAL A 158 37.73 -17.26 -4.76
CA VAL A 158 37.57 -17.50 -3.31
C VAL A 158 36.86 -18.84 -3.14
N LYS A 159 37.41 -19.75 -2.31
CA LYS A 159 36.84 -21.07 -2.00
C LYS A 159 36.89 -21.36 -0.50
N SER A 160 35.83 -21.99 0.00
CA SER A 160 35.76 -22.57 1.34
C SER A 160 35.12 -23.97 1.19
N ASN A 161 35.76 -24.97 1.84
CA ASN A 161 35.60 -26.42 1.63
C ASN A 161 34.18 -26.95 1.71
#